data_AF-A0A6F8SZS6-F1
#
_entry.id   AF-A0A6F8SZS6-F1
#
_cell.length_a   1.000
_cell.length_b   1.000
_cell.length_c   1.000
_cell.angle_alpha   90.00
_cell.angle_beta   90.00
_cell.angle_gamma   90.00
#
_symmetry.space_group_name_H-M   'P 1'
#
loop_
_entity.id
_entity.type
_entity.pdbx_description
1 polymer ?
#
loop_
_entity_poly.entity_id
_entity_poly.type
_entity_poly.pdbx_seq_one_letter_code
_entity_poly.pdbx_strand_id
1 'polypeptide(L)'
;MLAKTISILALSFVLILKPLIANAGQSPTLMTNQNYIEMLKTDQPIDVNSTESIFSFVFEQLPEEVTVYPTENYYYYSFHHNGIELSGNIRLDALDRDKGIVHFACFSTFNRWNEEVINHYKKFEKTDGVVLKKIAPLKYSLSYRNKSVIFKLHDLSNVLPPISKIREDEQFIGPVYDESGIQLYLVYNQKIKKFHYILNDRENVPETFTPSKTNKDIIIGTRTGFSFYKDNYKNRFILIGVYSGNSMVNNYYDGPFDQLPDNFIKGDVLKNAFIDQSPELKGKIDRFGNTDHGASRVLITPYIHYTYEQDLSIFSECTNKAGDNIDAYYTCFDKQGSEENNS
;
A
#
# COMPACT_ATOMS: atom_id res chain seq x y z
N MET A 1 40.02 -69.94 24.41
CA MET A 1 38.80 -69.47 25.11
C MET A 1 38.71 -67.96 24.96
N LEU A 2 37.64 -67.49 24.31
CA LEU A 2 37.12 -66.12 24.15
C LEU A 2 38.10 -64.94 24.07
N ALA A 3 38.27 -64.40 22.85
CA ALA A 3 38.65 -63.00 22.65
C ALA A 3 37.50 -62.28 21.91
N LYS A 4 36.96 -61.24 22.56
CA LYS A 4 35.83 -60.41 22.12
C LYS A 4 36.19 -59.58 20.89
N THR A 5 35.35 -59.63 19.86
CA THR A 5 35.37 -58.69 18.74
C THR A 5 34.56 -57.45 19.12
N ILE A 6 35.20 -56.28 19.15
CA ILE A 6 34.55 -54.98 19.35
C ILE A 6 34.19 -54.43 17.96
N SER A 7 32.89 -54.32 17.66
CA SER A 7 32.41 -53.59 16.49
C SER A 7 32.32 -52.10 16.83
N ILE A 8 33.12 -51.28 16.16
CA ILE A 8 32.99 -49.82 16.16
C ILE A 8 32.00 -49.44 15.07
N LEU A 9 30.82 -48.96 15.46
CA LEU A 9 29.85 -48.35 14.56
C LEU A 9 30.27 -46.89 14.34
N ALA A 10 30.82 -46.56 13.17
CA ALA A 10 31.07 -45.17 12.79
C ALA A 10 29.77 -44.54 12.29
N LEU A 11 29.16 -43.68 13.10
CA LEU A 11 27.99 -42.89 12.70
C LEU A 11 28.47 -41.67 11.90
N SER A 12 28.31 -41.70 10.58
CA SER A 12 28.57 -40.54 9.72
C SER A 12 27.44 -39.53 9.84
N PHE A 13 27.69 -38.43 10.56
CA PHE A 13 26.81 -37.28 10.64
C PHE A 13 26.97 -36.44 9.36
N VAL A 14 26.04 -36.60 8.41
CA VAL A 14 25.96 -35.72 7.23
C VAL A 14 25.31 -34.41 7.66
N LEU A 15 26.14 -33.40 7.94
CA LEU A 15 25.68 -32.02 8.10
C LEU A 15 25.23 -31.49 6.73
N ILE A 16 23.92 -31.45 6.51
CA ILE A 16 23.30 -30.72 5.40
C ILE A 16 23.40 -29.22 5.74
N LEU A 17 24.51 -28.59 5.35
CA LEU A 17 24.64 -27.14 5.33
C LEU A 17 23.71 -26.58 4.25
N LYS A 18 22.55 -26.06 4.66
CA LYS A 18 21.74 -25.19 3.79
C LYS A 18 22.56 -23.92 3.51
N PRO A 19 22.73 -23.51 2.25
CA PRO A 19 23.38 -22.24 1.96
C PRO A 19 22.49 -21.13 2.50
N LEU A 20 23.00 -20.35 3.45
CA LEU A 20 22.46 -19.02 3.71
C LEU A 20 22.75 -18.20 2.45
N ILE A 21 21.71 -17.95 1.64
CA ILE A 21 21.75 -16.87 0.67
C ILE A 21 21.74 -15.58 1.51
N ALA A 22 22.92 -15.06 1.80
CA ALA A 22 23.06 -13.69 2.26
C ALA A 22 22.59 -12.78 1.12
N ASN A 23 21.44 -12.11 1.30
CA ASN A 23 21.11 -10.93 0.52
C ASN A 23 22.21 -9.91 0.81
N ALA A 24 23.18 -9.79 -0.08
CA ALA A 24 24.11 -8.66 -0.07
C ALA A 24 23.26 -7.40 -0.20
N GLY A 25 23.09 -6.67 0.90
CA GLY A 25 22.31 -5.43 0.90
C GLY A 25 22.86 -4.51 -0.18
N GLN A 26 21.98 -4.04 -1.08
CA GLN A 26 22.37 -3.03 -2.05
C GLN A 26 22.88 -1.80 -1.28
N SER A 27 24.07 -1.32 -1.66
CA SER A 27 24.57 -0.05 -1.16
C SER A 27 23.56 1.07 -1.46
N PRO A 28 23.38 2.06 -0.58
CA PRO A 28 22.54 3.21 -0.87
C PRO A 28 22.91 3.83 -2.22
N THR A 29 21.91 4.14 -3.04
CA THR A 29 22.12 4.84 -4.31
C THR A 29 22.27 6.33 -4.03
N LEU A 30 23.39 6.92 -4.46
CA LEU A 30 23.62 8.36 -4.36
C LEU A 30 22.76 9.07 -5.41
N MET A 31 21.80 9.88 -4.96
CA MET A 31 21.05 10.79 -5.83
C MET A 31 21.67 12.19 -5.73
N THR A 32 22.22 12.69 -6.84
CA THR A 32 22.81 14.03 -6.88
C THR A 32 21.89 15.04 -7.56
N ASN A 33 22.02 16.31 -7.19
CA ASN A 33 21.35 17.39 -7.91
C ASN A 33 21.79 17.45 -9.38
N GLN A 34 23.04 17.09 -9.68
CA GLN A 34 23.52 17.00 -11.07
C GLN A 34 22.68 16.02 -11.89
N ASN A 35 22.43 14.80 -11.37
CA ASN A 35 21.59 13.81 -12.07
C ASN A 35 20.18 14.34 -12.34
N TYR A 36 19.60 15.04 -11.35
CA TYR A 36 18.29 15.68 -11.50
C TYR A 36 18.29 16.75 -12.61
N ILE A 37 19.23 17.69 -12.60
CA ILE A 37 19.33 18.76 -13.59
C ILE A 37 19.62 18.21 -15.00
N GLU A 38 20.44 17.17 -15.12
CA GLU A 38 20.71 16.50 -16.39
C GLU A 38 19.46 15.83 -16.95
N MET A 39 18.65 15.20 -16.09
CA MET A 39 17.36 14.61 -16.48
C MET A 39 16.39 15.69 -17.02
N LEU A 40 16.32 16.87 -16.39
CA LEU A 40 15.49 17.99 -16.87
C LEU A 40 15.88 18.53 -18.24
N LYS A 41 17.17 18.42 -18.61
CA LYS A 41 17.72 18.91 -19.88
C LYS A 41 17.57 17.91 -21.01
N THR A 42 17.15 16.68 -20.71
CA THR A 42 17.04 15.63 -21.71
C THR A 42 15.81 15.91 -22.57
N ASP A 43 16.04 16.26 -23.83
CA ASP A 43 14.97 16.38 -24.82
C ASP A 43 14.53 14.97 -25.24
N GLN A 44 13.25 14.69 -25.07
CA GLN A 44 12.66 13.40 -25.43
C GLN A 44 11.51 13.68 -26.40
N PRO A 45 11.58 13.20 -27.66
CA PRO A 45 10.53 13.41 -28.65
C PRO A 45 9.32 12.53 -28.33
N ILE A 46 8.52 12.96 -27.34
CA ILE A 46 7.29 12.31 -26.90
C ILE A 46 6.15 13.29 -27.19
N ASP A 47 5.11 12.85 -27.90
CA ASP A 47 3.85 13.58 -27.95
C ASP A 47 3.09 13.35 -26.63
N VAL A 48 3.15 14.34 -25.74
CA VAL A 48 2.50 14.29 -24.43
C VAL A 48 0.98 14.51 -24.48
N ASN A 49 0.41 14.82 -25.64
CA ASN A 49 -1.05 14.89 -25.81
C ASN A 49 -1.66 13.57 -26.27
N SER A 50 -0.84 12.59 -26.64
CA SER A 50 -1.28 11.24 -27.02
C SER A 50 -1.00 10.26 -25.88
N THR A 51 -2.07 9.69 -25.33
CA THR A 51 -1.97 8.66 -24.29
C THR A 51 -1.20 7.43 -24.77
N GLU A 52 -1.35 7.05 -26.04
CA GLU A 52 -0.63 5.95 -26.68
C GLU A 52 0.87 6.24 -26.82
N SER A 53 1.24 7.48 -27.17
CA SER A 53 2.63 7.93 -27.25
C SER A 53 3.32 7.83 -25.88
N ILE A 54 2.67 8.33 -24.83
CA ILE A 54 3.19 8.24 -23.45
C ILE A 54 3.27 6.78 -23.00
N PHE A 55 2.21 5.98 -23.21
CA PHE A 55 2.22 4.56 -22.85
C PHE A 55 3.37 3.82 -23.55
N SER A 56 3.57 4.06 -24.85
CA SER A 56 4.66 3.48 -25.62
C SER A 56 6.01 3.82 -24.99
N PHE A 57 6.27 5.10 -24.69
CA PHE A 57 7.50 5.54 -24.07
C PHE A 57 7.73 4.86 -22.71
N VAL A 58 6.77 4.93 -21.80
CA VAL A 58 6.90 4.34 -20.46
C VAL A 58 7.14 2.84 -20.56
N PHE A 59 6.33 2.14 -21.36
CA PHE A 59 6.42 0.69 -21.50
C PHE A 59 7.73 0.23 -22.14
N GLU A 60 8.26 0.98 -23.11
CA GLU A 60 9.55 0.72 -23.76
C GLU A 60 10.74 0.86 -22.80
N GLN A 61 10.62 1.64 -21.73
CA GLN A 61 11.68 1.82 -20.72
C GLN A 61 11.64 0.79 -19.58
N LEU A 62 10.54 0.05 -19.40
CA LEU A 62 10.46 -0.95 -18.34
C LEU A 62 11.49 -2.09 -18.51
N PRO A 63 12.02 -2.68 -17.44
CA PRO A 63 12.76 -3.94 -17.55
C PRO A 63 11.84 -5.08 -18.06
N GLU A 64 12.42 -6.24 -18.36
CA GLU A 64 11.65 -7.44 -18.75
C GLU A 64 10.67 -7.91 -17.64
N GLU A 65 10.93 -7.54 -16.40
CA GLU A 65 10.11 -7.90 -15.24
C GLU A 65 10.07 -6.76 -14.22
N VAL A 66 8.87 -6.44 -13.74
CA VAL A 66 8.60 -5.43 -12.70
C VAL A 66 7.82 -6.03 -11.54
N THR A 67 7.99 -5.45 -10.35
CA THR A 67 7.18 -5.77 -9.16
C THR A 67 6.23 -4.62 -8.87
N VAL A 68 4.95 -4.96 -8.69
CA VAL A 68 3.88 -4.03 -8.33
C VAL A 68 3.63 -4.15 -6.84
N TYR A 69 4.12 -3.19 -6.06
CA TYR A 69 4.10 -3.24 -4.60
C TYR A 69 2.73 -2.98 -3.96
N PRO A 70 1.95 -1.96 -4.39
CA PRO A 70 0.67 -1.67 -3.77
C PRO A 70 -0.35 -2.78 -3.96
N THR A 71 -1.15 -3.05 -2.92
CA THR A 71 -2.13 -4.15 -2.95
C THR A 71 -3.29 -3.93 -3.92
N GLU A 72 -3.51 -2.69 -4.35
CA GLU A 72 -4.45 -2.31 -5.40
C GLU A 72 -3.92 -2.46 -6.84
N ASN A 73 -2.66 -2.89 -6.99
CA ASN A 73 -2.04 -3.24 -8.27
C ASN A 73 -1.64 -2.06 -9.16
N TYR A 74 -1.31 -0.92 -8.56
CA TYR A 74 -0.74 0.23 -9.25
C TYR A 74 0.78 0.11 -9.40
N TYR A 75 1.27 0.06 -10.64
CA TYR A 75 2.68 0.25 -10.94
C TYR A 75 2.92 1.73 -11.26
N TYR A 76 3.37 2.49 -10.26
CA TYR A 76 3.65 3.92 -10.41
C TYR A 76 4.95 4.18 -11.16
N TYR A 77 4.97 5.27 -11.92
CA TYR A 77 6.16 5.78 -12.59
C TYR A 77 6.16 7.30 -12.58
N SER A 78 7.33 7.90 -12.74
CA SER A 78 7.46 9.31 -13.11
C SER A 78 8.65 9.53 -14.04
N PHE A 79 8.60 10.60 -14.82
CA PHE A 79 9.69 11.08 -15.66
C PHE A 79 9.52 12.58 -15.92
N HIS A 80 10.58 13.22 -16.43
CA HIS A 80 10.52 14.65 -16.77
C HIS A 80 10.43 14.84 -18.28
N HIS A 81 9.63 15.83 -18.70
CA HIS A 81 9.52 16.26 -20.08
C HIS A 81 9.39 17.79 -20.10
N ASN A 82 10.32 18.49 -20.77
CA ASN A 82 10.33 19.95 -20.89
C ASN A 82 10.18 20.70 -19.55
N GLY A 83 10.85 20.19 -18.50
CA GLY A 83 10.82 20.77 -17.15
C GLY A 83 9.55 20.46 -16.34
N ILE A 84 8.63 19.67 -16.88
CA ILE A 84 7.42 19.20 -16.18
C ILE A 84 7.69 17.77 -15.69
N GLU A 85 7.43 17.49 -14.42
CA GLU A 85 7.35 16.11 -13.93
C GLU A 85 5.98 15.52 -14.31
N LEU A 86 6.03 14.44 -15.07
CA LEU A 86 4.88 13.62 -15.39
C LEU A 86 4.93 12.36 -14.54
N SER A 87 3.82 12.08 -13.88
CA SER A 87 3.62 10.92 -13.03
C SER A 87 2.43 10.11 -13.52
N GLY A 88 2.34 8.86 -13.12
CA GLY A 88 1.26 8.01 -13.60
C GLY A 88 1.34 6.61 -13.05
N ASN A 89 0.47 5.77 -13.59
CA ASN A 89 0.48 4.35 -13.24
C ASN A 89 0.03 3.47 -14.40
N ILE A 90 0.53 2.23 -14.37
CA ILE A 90 -0.06 1.09 -15.06
C ILE A 90 -0.75 0.24 -13.99
N ARG A 91 -2.09 0.20 -13.99
CA ARG A 91 -2.87 -0.56 -13.00
C ARG A 91 -3.44 -1.84 -13.60
N LEU A 92 -3.18 -2.96 -12.92
CA LEU A 92 -3.81 -4.25 -13.19
C LEU A 92 -4.95 -4.48 -12.19
N ASP A 93 -6.05 -3.76 -12.41
CA ASP A 93 -7.22 -3.76 -11.52
C ASP A 93 -7.81 -5.17 -11.31
N ALA A 94 -8.27 -5.46 -10.09
CA ALA A 94 -8.76 -6.79 -9.73
C ALA A 94 -10.05 -7.22 -10.46
N LEU A 95 -10.88 -6.27 -10.91
CA LEU A 95 -12.08 -6.54 -11.69
C LEU A 95 -11.77 -6.79 -13.17
N ASP A 96 -10.72 -6.15 -13.69
CA ASP A 96 -10.53 -5.96 -15.13
C ASP A 96 -9.30 -6.69 -15.70
N ARG A 97 -8.24 -6.93 -14.90
CA ARG A 97 -6.99 -7.56 -15.37
C ARG A 97 -7.17 -8.96 -15.97
N ASP A 98 -8.09 -9.75 -15.42
CA ASP A 98 -8.33 -11.13 -15.89
C ASP A 98 -9.17 -11.14 -17.19
N LYS A 99 -9.77 -9.99 -17.57
CA LYS A 99 -10.42 -9.77 -18.86
C LYS A 99 -9.44 -9.26 -19.92
N GLY A 100 -8.18 -9.01 -19.55
CA GLY A 100 -7.14 -8.49 -20.44
C GLY A 100 -7.10 -6.96 -20.54
N ILE A 101 -7.78 -6.24 -19.65
CA ILE A 101 -7.83 -4.78 -19.60
C ILE A 101 -6.68 -4.26 -18.74
N VAL A 102 -6.01 -3.21 -19.22
CA VAL A 102 -4.97 -2.48 -18.50
C VAL A 102 -5.38 -1.03 -18.34
N HIS A 103 -5.34 -0.50 -17.13
CA HIS A 103 -5.59 0.91 -16.90
C HIS A 103 -4.26 1.65 -16.96
N PHE A 104 -4.24 2.74 -17.71
CA PHE A 104 -3.09 3.62 -17.81
C PHE A 104 -3.51 5.04 -17.52
N ALA A 105 -2.78 5.68 -16.61
CA ALA A 105 -2.98 7.08 -16.27
C ALA A 105 -1.64 7.82 -16.34
N CYS A 106 -1.65 9.04 -16.87
CA CYS A 106 -0.53 9.96 -16.86
C CYS A 106 -1.04 11.36 -16.54
N PHE A 107 -0.39 12.02 -15.60
CA PHE A 107 -0.74 13.35 -15.15
C PHE A 107 0.52 14.18 -14.86
N SER A 108 0.43 15.51 -14.97
CA SER A 108 1.47 16.37 -14.42
C SER A 108 1.41 16.33 -12.90
N THR A 109 2.54 16.10 -12.22
CA THR A 109 2.58 16.01 -10.75
C THR A 109 1.94 17.24 -10.13
N PHE A 110 0.92 17.01 -9.29
CA PHE A 110 0.21 18.10 -8.63
C PHE A 110 1.17 18.89 -7.74
N ASN A 111 1.01 20.21 -7.79
CA ASN A 111 1.67 21.13 -6.88
C ASN A 111 0.72 22.27 -6.57
N ARG A 112 0.99 23.01 -5.50
CA ARG A 112 0.04 23.99 -4.95
C ARG A 112 0.00 25.32 -5.70
N TRP A 113 0.84 25.51 -6.71
CA TRP A 113 1.04 26.81 -7.38
C TRP A 113 0.80 26.77 -8.88
N ASN A 114 0.43 25.61 -9.43
CA ASN A 114 0.12 25.45 -10.84
C ASN A 114 -1.11 24.56 -11.01
N GLU A 115 -1.77 24.71 -12.14
CA GLU A 115 -2.84 23.80 -12.56
C GLU A 115 -2.24 22.51 -13.14
N GLU A 116 -3.04 21.43 -13.11
CA GLU A 116 -2.71 20.20 -13.80
C GLU A 116 -2.76 20.46 -15.32
N VAL A 117 -1.61 20.34 -15.98
CA VAL A 117 -1.46 20.64 -17.42
C VAL A 117 -1.75 19.41 -18.28
N ILE A 118 -1.45 18.22 -17.74
CA ILE A 118 -1.66 16.94 -18.40
C ILE A 118 -2.50 16.08 -17.46
N ASN A 119 -3.60 15.52 -17.97
CA ASN A 119 -4.41 14.52 -17.31
C ASN A 119 -4.98 13.57 -18.36
N HIS A 120 -4.41 12.38 -18.42
CA HIS A 120 -4.73 11.36 -19.39
C HIS A 120 -5.06 10.06 -18.70
N TYR A 121 -6.14 9.43 -19.15
CA TYR A 121 -6.54 8.11 -18.70
C TYR A 121 -7.08 7.31 -19.88
N LYS A 122 -6.68 6.04 -19.97
CA LYS A 122 -7.22 5.09 -20.94
C LYS A 122 -7.24 3.67 -20.39
N LYS A 123 -8.32 2.96 -20.69
CA LYS A 123 -8.36 1.49 -20.61
C LYS A 123 -7.82 0.92 -21.91
N PHE A 124 -6.67 0.28 -21.85
CA PHE A 124 -6.06 -0.41 -22.98
C PHE A 124 -6.54 -1.85 -23.06
N GLU A 125 -6.88 -2.27 -24.26
CA GLU A 125 -7.33 -3.62 -24.58
C GLU A 125 -6.58 -4.17 -25.82
N LYS A 126 -6.95 -5.39 -26.22
CA LYS A 126 -6.39 -6.04 -27.41
C LYS A 126 -6.56 -5.21 -28.69
N THR A 127 -7.66 -4.46 -28.80
CA THR A 127 -7.93 -3.56 -29.94
C THR A 127 -6.93 -2.42 -30.04
N ASP A 128 -6.28 -2.04 -28.94
CA ASP A 128 -5.21 -1.04 -28.91
C ASP A 128 -3.82 -1.64 -29.15
N GLY A 129 -3.74 -2.94 -29.46
CA GLY A 129 -2.48 -3.68 -29.58
C GLY A 129 -1.84 -4.05 -28.24
N VAL A 130 -2.56 -3.89 -27.14
CA VAL A 130 -2.11 -4.24 -25.78
C VAL A 130 -2.71 -5.59 -25.38
N VAL A 131 -1.86 -6.54 -24.99
CA VAL A 131 -2.30 -7.89 -24.63
C VAL A 131 -1.82 -8.22 -23.22
N LEU A 132 -2.76 -8.26 -22.27
CA LEU A 132 -2.50 -8.72 -20.92
C LEU A 132 -2.94 -10.18 -20.76
N LYS A 133 -2.03 -11.04 -20.30
CA LYS A 133 -2.29 -12.46 -20.04
C LYS A 133 -1.87 -12.84 -18.64
N LYS A 134 -2.78 -13.45 -17.88
CA LYS A 134 -2.43 -14.13 -16.63
C LYS A 134 -1.60 -15.36 -16.94
N ILE A 135 -0.39 -15.45 -16.39
CA ILE A 135 0.53 -16.58 -16.62
C ILE A 135 0.75 -17.41 -15.35
N ALA A 136 0.50 -16.85 -14.17
CA ALA A 136 0.43 -17.56 -12.89
C ALA A 136 -0.44 -16.73 -11.91
N PRO A 137 -0.78 -17.26 -10.71
CA PRO A 137 -1.34 -16.44 -9.64
C PRO A 137 -0.47 -15.20 -9.40
N LEU A 138 -1.08 -14.02 -9.38
CA LEU A 138 -0.40 -12.73 -9.17
C LEU A 138 0.74 -12.43 -10.18
N LYS A 139 0.74 -13.09 -11.35
CA LYS A 139 1.76 -12.88 -12.39
C LYS A 139 1.12 -12.73 -13.76
N TYR A 140 1.40 -11.62 -14.42
CA TYR A 140 0.83 -11.26 -15.70
C TYR A 140 1.93 -10.94 -16.71
N SER A 141 1.75 -11.35 -17.97
CA SER A 141 2.54 -10.88 -19.10
C SER A 141 1.75 -9.80 -19.80
N LEU A 142 2.29 -8.59 -19.83
CA LEU A 142 1.76 -7.49 -20.63
C LEU A 142 2.60 -7.37 -21.89
N SER A 143 1.98 -7.40 -23.06
CA SER A 143 2.65 -7.27 -24.35
C SER A 143 2.12 -6.06 -25.10
N TYR A 144 3.03 -5.28 -25.68
CA TYR A 144 2.71 -4.16 -26.57
C TYR A 144 3.78 -4.07 -27.65
N ARG A 145 3.35 -4.03 -28.92
CA ARG A 145 4.25 -4.09 -30.09
C ARG A 145 5.20 -5.30 -29.98
N ASN A 146 6.51 -5.04 -29.95
CA ASN A 146 7.57 -6.04 -30.00
C ASN A 146 8.04 -6.47 -28.61
N LYS A 147 7.48 -5.87 -27.54
CA LYS A 147 7.96 -6.02 -26.17
C LYS A 147 6.92 -6.69 -25.30
N SER A 148 7.41 -7.53 -24.39
CA SER A 148 6.60 -8.11 -23.31
C SER A 148 7.30 -7.87 -21.98
N VAL A 149 6.51 -7.51 -20.96
CA VAL A 149 6.98 -7.25 -19.60
C VAL A 149 6.16 -8.10 -18.65
N ILE A 150 6.85 -8.75 -17.72
CA ILE A 150 6.24 -9.53 -16.66
C ILE A 150 5.92 -8.61 -15.47
N PHE A 151 4.65 -8.53 -15.12
CA PHE A 151 4.18 -7.85 -13.92
C PHE A 151 3.96 -8.88 -12.81
N LYS A 152 4.76 -8.78 -11.75
CA LYS A 152 4.57 -9.53 -10.50
C LYS A 152 3.79 -8.66 -9.52
N LEU A 153 2.54 -9.02 -9.24
CA LEU A 153 1.77 -8.39 -8.17
C LEU A 153 2.32 -8.88 -6.83
N HIS A 154 2.50 -7.96 -5.88
CA HIS A 154 3.15 -8.26 -4.61
C HIS A 154 2.33 -9.29 -3.82
N ASP A 155 2.92 -10.48 -3.61
CA ASP A 155 2.24 -11.59 -2.97
C ASP A 155 2.34 -11.53 -1.44
N LEU A 156 1.21 -11.21 -0.82
CA LEU A 156 1.05 -11.15 0.63
C LEU A 156 0.15 -12.29 1.14
N SER A 157 -0.07 -13.35 0.36
CA SER A 157 -1.01 -14.42 0.70
C SER A 157 -0.69 -15.12 2.02
N ASN A 158 0.58 -15.11 2.45
CA ASN A 158 1.05 -15.70 3.70
C ASN A 158 1.26 -14.68 4.84
N VAL A 159 0.93 -13.41 4.60
CA VAL A 159 1.05 -12.34 5.60
C VAL A 159 -0.19 -12.33 6.46
N LEU A 160 -0.06 -12.90 7.66
CA LEU A 160 -1.10 -12.95 8.67
C LEU A 160 -0.64 -12.23 9.94
N PRO A 161 -1.55 -11.49 10.60
CA PRO A 161 -1.23 -10.90 11.89
C PRO A 161 -1.04 -11.99 12.95
N PRO A 162 -0.08 -11.84 13.89
CA PRO A 162 -0.02 -12.68 15.07
C PRO A 162 -1.31 -12.59 15.87
N ILE A 163 -1.71 -13.68 16.52
CA ILE A 163 -2.89 -13.71 17.40
C ILE A 163 -2.77 -12.63 18.50
N SER A 164 -1.55 -12.31 18.95
CA SER A 164 -1.32 -11.25 19.94
C SER A 164 -1.65 -9.84 19.45
N LYS A 165 -1.79 -9.62 18.13
CA LYS A 165 -2.12 -8.32 17.53
C LYS A 165 -3.60 -8.15 17.18
N ILE A 166 -4.38 -9.22 17.24
CA ILE A 166 -5.80 -9.21 16.90
C ILE A 166 -6.62 -9.48 18.16
N ARG A 167 -7.73 -8.78 18.30
CA ARG A 167 -8.69 -9.00 19.38
C ARG A 167 -9.77 -10.00 18.95
N GLU A 168 -10.49 -10.54 19.92
CA GLU A 168 -11.57 -11.51 19.65
C GLU A 168 -12.77 -10.87 18.93
N ASP A 169 -12.98 -9.57 19.10
CA ASP A 169 -14.02 -8.76 18.44
C ASP A 169 -13.56 -8.15 17.11
N GLU A 170 -12.33 -8.47 16.66
CA GLU A 170 -11.77 -7.99 15.42
C GLU A 170 -11.68 -9.09 14.36
N GLN A 171 -12.18 -8.77 13.18
CA GLN A 171 -12.01 -9.57 11.99
C GLN A 171 -10.84 -9.03 11.17
N PHE A 172 -9.87 -9.89 10.86
CA PHE A 172 -8.82 -9.57 9.88
C PHE A 172 -9.42 -9.57 8.47
N ILE A 173 -9.31 -8.44 7.77
CA ILE A 173 -9.81 -8.26 6.40
C ILE A 173 -8.74 -8.69 5.39
N GLY A 174 -7.51 -8.20 5.56
CA GLY A 174 -6.39 -8.55 4.69
C GLY A 174 -5.14 -7.71 4.94
N PRO A 175 -4.00 -8.14 4.37
CA PRO A 175 -2.76 -7.37 4.42
C PRO A 175 -2.82 -6.23 3.40
N VAL A 176 -2.53 -5.02 3.84
CA VAL A 176 -2.40 -3.83 3.00
C VAL A 176 -0.93 -3.50 2.85
N TYR A 177 -0.52 -3.18 1.62
CA TYR A 177 0.79 -2.61 1.33
C TYR A 177 0.51 -1.37 0.51
N ASP A 178 0.74 -0.23 1.13
CA ASP A 178 0.49 1.09 0.60
C ASP A 178 1.70 1.56 -0.23
N GLU A 179 1.52 2.52 -1.14
CA GLU A 179 2.59 3.10 -1.97
C GLU A 179 3.70 3.76 -1.15
N SER A 180 3.44 4.11 0.11
CA SER A 180 4.48 4.54 1.05
C SER A 180 5.51 3.44 1.35
N GLY A 181 5.22 2.18 1.04
CA GLY A 181 6.03 1.02 1.39
C GLY A 181 5.76 0.48 2.81
N ILE A 182 4.75 1.00 3.50
CA ILE A 182 4.35 0.53 4.82
C ILE A 182 3.33 -0.61 4.69
N GLN A 183 3.62 -1.73 5.34
CA GLN A 183 2.71 -2.86 5.42
C GLN A 183 1.82 -2.77 6.66
N LEU A 184 0.51 -2.93 6.46
CA LEU A 184 -0.52 -2.82 7.47
C LEU A 184 -1.40 -4.08 7.48
N TYR A 185 -2.05 -4.34 8.61
CA TYR A 185 -3.19 -5.24 8.69
C TYR A 185 -4.45 -4.40 8.75
N LEU A 186 -5.33 -4.54 7.76
CA LEU A 186 -6.67 -3.98 7.84
C LEU A 186 -7.54 -4.92 8.69
N VAL A 187 -8.08 -4.38 9.77
CA VAL A 187 -8.98 -5.10 10.69
C VAL A 187 -10.30 -4.35 10.83
N TYR A 188 -11.37 -5.09 11.06
CA TYR A 188 -12.69 -4.55 11.36
C TYR A 188 -13.14 -5.01 12.74
N ASN A 189 -13.35 -4.09 13.66
CA ASN A 189 -13.95 -4.38 14.95
C ASN A 189 -15.48 -4.45 14.79
N GLN A 190 -16.04 -5.64 14.91
CA GLN A 190 -17.46 -5.91 14.70
C GLN A 190 -18.35 -5.36 15.83
N LYS A 191 -17.77 -5.14 17.02
CA LYS A 191 -18.51 -4.68 18.19
C LYS A 191 -18.75 -3.17 18.15
N ILE A 192 -17.73 -2.39 17.80
CA ILE A 192 -17.82 -0.93 17.66
C ILE A 192 -18.04 -0.47 16.21
N LYS A 193 -18.05 -1.42 15.27
CA LYS A 193 -18.28 -1.23 13.83
C LYS A 193 -17.26 -0.32 13.14
N LYS A 194 -15.99 -0.40 13.55
CA LYS A 194 -14.92 0.48 13.07
C LYS A 194 -13.79 -0.31 12.40
N PHE A 195 -13.20 0.26 11.36
CA PHE A 195 -11.95 -0.24 10.79
C PHE A 195 -10.75 0.33 11.55
N HIS A 196 -9.66 -0.44 11.60
CA HIS A 196 -8.35 0.05 12.03
C HIS A 196 -7.26 -0.47 11.11
N TYR A 197 -6.20 0.32 10.95
CA TYR A 197 -4.95 -0.12 10.35
C TYR A 197 -3.93 -0.42 11.45
N ILE A 198 -3.44 -1.67 11.49
CA ILE A 198 -2.44 -2.10 12.46
C ILE A 198 -1.08 -2.25 11.76
N LEU A 199 -0.02 -1.64 12.29
CA LEU A 199 1.32 -1.77 11.73
C LEU A 199 1.80 -3.22 11.73
N ASN A 200 2.26 -3.72 10.59
CA ASN A 200 3.05 -4.93 10.53
C ASN A 200 4.54 -4.63 10.81
N ASP A 201 4.93 -4.75 12.08
CA ASP A 201 6.30 -4.61 12.57
C ASP A 201 7.08 -5.94 12.61
N ARG A 202 6.58 -7.01 11.99
CA ARG A 202 7.28 -8.30 11.91
C ARG A 202 8.34 -8.33 10.83
N GLU A 203 8.19 -7.47 9.85
CA GLU A 203 9.11 -7.27 8.74
C GLU A 203 9.97 -6.03 8.99
N ASN A 204 11.00 -5.85 8.16
CA ASN A 204 11.75 -4.60 8.15
C ASN A 204 10.84 -3.47 7.63
N VAL A 205 10.34 -2.63 8.55
CA VAL A 205 9.57 -1.45 8.18
C VAL A 205 10.56 -0.41 7.62
N PRO A 206 10.39 0.09 6.38
CA PRO A 206 11.28 1.07 5.77
C PRO A 206 11.00 2.47 6.31
N GLU A 207 11.10 2.61 7.63
CA GLU A 207 10.78 3.83 8.37
C GLU A 207 11.63 3.93 9.64
N THR A 208 11.98 5.15 10.02
CA THR A 208 12.51 5.46 11.34
C THR A 208 11.44 6.16 12.15
N PHE A 209 11.10 5.58 13.30
CA PHE A 209 10.08 6.12 14.18
C PHE A 209 10.68 6.95 15.31
N THR A 210 10.11 8.13 15.53
CA THR A 210 10.43 8.98 16.69
C THR A 210 9.22 9.10 17.60
N PRO A 211 9.36 8.97 18.93
CA PRO A 211 8.26 9.27 19.85
C PRO A 211 7.79 10.72 19.69
N SER A 212 6.49 10.96 19.76
CA SER A 212 5.96 12.32 19.79
C SER A 212 6.41 13.06 21.05
N LYS A 213 6.60 14.37 20.91
CA LYS A 213 6.99 15.26 22.02
C LYS A 213 5.86 15.47 23.02
N THR A 214 4.62 15.31 22.59
CA THR A 214 3.41 15.56 23.40
C THR A 214 2.90 14.28 24.07
N ASN A 215 3.10 13.11 23.46
CA ASN A 215 2.78 11.81 24.04
C ASN A 215 3.77 10.71 23.58
N LYS A 216 4.38 10.00 24.55
CA LYS A 216 5.33 8.91 24.30
C LYS A 216 4.69 7.61 23.78
N ASP A 217 3.37 7.46 23.93
CA ASP A 217 2.63 6.35 23.34
C ASP A 217 2.32 6.57 21.85
N ILE A 218 2.68 7.73 21.31
CA ILE A 218 2.58 8.03 19.89
C ILE A 218 3.98 7.99 19.28
N ILE A 219 4.13 7.27 18.17
CA ILE A 219 5.33 7.26 17.34
C ILE A 219 5.01 7.85 15.97
N ILE A 220 5.95 8.58 15.39
CA ILE A 220 5.79 9.28 14.10
C ILE A 220 6.92 8.83 13.18
N GLY A 221 6.56 8.44 11.95
CA GLY A 221 7.50 8.09 10.90
C GLY A 221 8.22 9.32 10.36
N THR A 222 9.55 9.23 10.25
CA THR A 222 10.39 10.34 9.77
C THR A 222 10.21 10.60 8.27
N ARG A 223 9.99 9.53 7.48
CA ARG A 223 9.82 9.62 6.03
C ARG A 223 8.37 9.89 5.64
N THR A 224 7.44 9.16 6.23
CA THR A 224 6.03 9.16 5.83
C THR A 224 5.19 10.20 6.58
N GLY A 225 5.59 10.57 7.79
CA GLY A 225 4.69 11.31 8.69
C GLY A 225 3.46 10.49 9.10
N PHE A 226 3.47 9.17 8.95
CA PHE A 226 2.44 8.32 9.55
C PHE A 226 2.65 8.28 11.06
N SER A 227 1.59 8.53 11.80
CA SER A 227 1.59 8.50 13.27
C SER A 227 0.81 7.30 13.77
N PHE A 228 1.43 6.56 14.68
CA PHE A 228 0.85 5.36 15.26
C PHE A 228 0.73 5.49 16.78
N TYR A 229 -0.40 5.04 17.32
CA TYR A 229 -0.64 4.95 18.74
C TYR A 229 -0.32 3.53 19.24
N LYS A 230 0.44 3.43 20.33
CA LYS A 230 0.74 2.18 21.01
C LYS A 230 -0.48 1.73 21.81
N ASP A 231 -1.09 0.64 21.40
CA ASP A 231 -2.29 0.12 22.05
C ASP A 231 -1.99 -0.36 23.50
N ASN A 232 -2.85 0.05 24.45
CA ASN A 232 -2.71 -0.27 25.87
C ASN A 232 -3.12 -1.71 26.20
N TYR A 233 -3.97 -2.33 25.37
CA TYR A 233 -4.55 -3.66 25.62
C TYR A 233 -3.96 -4.75 24.73
N LYS A 234 -3.22 -4.39 23.68
CA LYS A 234 -2.53 -5.33 22.77
C LYS A 234 -1.16 -4.80 22.38
N ASN A 235 -0.17 -5.68 22.22
CA ASN A 235 1.16 -5.27 21.75
C ASN A 235 1.15 -4.98 20.24
N ARG A 236 0.67 -3.79 19.86
CA ARG A 236 0.53 -3.35 18.48
C ARG A 236 0.50 -1.82 18.39
N PHE A 237 0.61 -1.34 17.15
CA PHE A 237 0.54 0.07 16.80
C PHE A 237 -0.63 0.28 15.84
N ILE A 238 -1.51 1.21 16.18
CA ILE A 238 -2.71 1.58 15.39
C ILE A 238 -2.41 2.89 14.67
N LEU A 239 -2.62 2.96 13.35
CA LEU A 239 -2.49 4.21 12.60
C LEU A 239 -3.55 5.19 13.09
N ILE A 240 -3.13 6.37 13.54
CA ILE A 240 -4.03 7.41 14.08
C ILE A 240 -3.95 8.73 13.32
N GLY A 241 -2.91 8.93 12.51
CA GLY A 241 -2.83 10.14 11.71
C GLY A 241 -1.85 10.04 10.56
N VAL A 242 -2.16 10.79 9.51
CA VAL A 242 -1.32 11.02 8.34
C VAL A 242 -1.02 12.52 8.26
N TYR A 243 0.20 12.89 7.90
CA TYR A 243 0.58 14.30 7.82
C TYR A 243 -0.17 15.00 6.68
N SER A 244 -0.94 16.04 7.01
CA SER A 244 -1.83 16.75 6.10
C SER A 244 -1.11 17.28 4.86
N GLY A 245 0.15 17.71 5.00
CA GLY A 245 0.94 18.24 3.89
C GLY A 245 1.19 17.23 2.77
N ASN A 246 1.21 15.92 3.08
CA ASN A 246 1.33 14.86 2.07
C ASN A 246 0.00 14.63 1.36
N SER A 247 -1.10 14.52 2.11
CA SER A 247 -2.44 14.35 1.56
C SER A 247 -2.90 15.53 0.70
N MET A 248 -2.52 16.75 1.08
CA MET A 248 -2.81 17.96 0.31
C MET A 248 -2.17 17.97 -1.09
N VAL A 249 -1.07 17.23 -1.28
CA VAL A 249 -0.39 17.15 -2.58
C VAL A 249 -0.51 15.77 -3.24
N ASN A 250 -1.29 14.86 -2.64
CA ASN A 250 -1.57 13.53 -3.16
C ASN A 250 -0.29 12.77 -3.58
N ASN A 251 0.72 12.79 -2.71
CA ASN A 251 1.97 12.04 -2.91
C ASN A 251 1.86 10.65 -2.28
N TYR A 252 2.90 9.81 -2.42
CA TYR A 252 2.90 8.44 -1.90
C TYR A 252 2.76 8.27 -0.37
N TYR A 253 2.57 9.35 0.38
CA TYR A 253 2.45 9.37 1.85
C TYR A 253 1.13 10.02 2.30
N ASP A 254 0.13 10.08 1.43
CA ASP A 254 -1.21 10.64 1.69
C ASP A 254 -2.14 9.69 2.47
N GLY A 255 -1.77 8.41 2.54
CA GLY A 255 -2.31 7.43 3.47
C GLY A 255 -3.04 6.28 2.79
N PRO A 256 -3.27 5.16 3.50
CA PRO A 256 -3.77 3.91 2.92
C PRO A 256 -5.30 3.90 2.69
N PHE A 257 -5.94 5.05 2.53
CA PHE A 257 -7.40 5.17 2.67
C PHE A 257 -8.18 4.46 1.57
N ASP A 258 -7.62 4.38 0.36
CA ASP A 258 -8.14 3.62 -0.76
C ASP A 258 -7.30 2.37 -1.06
N GLN A 259 -6.10 2.24 -0.50
CA GLN A 259 -5.21 1.09 -0.64
C GLN A 259 -5.73 -0.17 0.07
N LEU A 260 -6.65 -0.90 -0.56
CA LEU A 260 -7.30 -2.08 0.03
C LEU A 260 -6.66 -3.41 -0.42
N PRO A 261 -6.86 -4.53 0.34
CA PRO A 261 -6.18 -5.81 0.09
C PRO A 261 -6.82 -6.62 -1.06
N ASP A 262 -7.05 -6.02 -2.22
CA ASP A 262 -7.89 -6.54 -3.31
C ASP A 262 -7.56 -7.96 -3.76
N ASN A 263 -6.28 -8.28 -3.79
CA ASN A 263 -5.81 -9.61 -4.17
C ASN A 263 -6.11 -10.70 -3.14
N PHE A 264 -6.38 -10.34 -1.89
CA PHE A 264 -6.41 -11.24 -0.74
C PHE A 264 -7.78 -11.32 -0.04
N ILE A 265 -8.75 -10.50 -0.46
CA ILE A 265 -10.11 -10.51 0.09
C ILE A 265 -10.77 -11.88 -0.14
N LYS A 266 -11.21 -12.52 0.93
CA LYS A 266 -11.94 -13.80 0.89
C LYS A 266 -13.45 -13.56 0.89
N GLY A 267 -14.15 -14.09 -0.11
CA GLY A 267 -15.61 -13.90 -0.22
C GLY A 267 -15.98 -12.41 -0.21
N ASP A 268 -17.03 -12.05 0.53
CA ASP A 268 -17.55 -10.69 0.64
C ASP A 268 -17.18 -10.02 1.98
N VAL A 269 -16.08 -10.43 2.62
CA VAL A 269 -15.74 -9.97 3.98
C VAL A 269 -15.63 -8.45 4.10
N LEU A 270 -14.94 -7.80 3.15
CA LEU A 270 -14.78 -6.35 3.15
C LEU A 270 -16.12 -5.64 2.91
N LYS A 271 -16.87 -6.07 1.89
CA LYS A 271 -18.21 -5.56 1.60
C LYS A 271 -19.15 -5.66 2.81
N ASN A 272 -19.12 -6.79 3.52
CA ASN A 272 -19.97 -6.98 4.70
C ASN A 272 -19.55 -6.06 5.85
N ALA A 273 -18.25 -5.84 6.05
CA ALA A 273 -17.74 -4.88 7.03
C ALA A 273 -18.16 -3.44 6.70
N PHE A 274 -18.09 -3.04 5.42
CA PHE A 274 -18.60 -1.74 4.97
C PHE A 274 -20.10 -1.58 5.22
N ILE A 275 -20.91 -2.59 4.89
CA ILE A 275 -22.37 -2.56 5.12
C ILE A 275 -22.69 -2.57 6.62
N ASP A 276 -21.90 -3.24 7.46
CA ASP A 276 -22.11 -3.26 8.90
C ASP A 276 -21.76 -1.91 9.56
N GLN A 277 -20.74 -1.21 9.05
CA GLN A 277 -20.42 0.18 9.44
C GLN A 277 -21.46 1.17 8.92
N SER A 278 -21.88 1.01 7.66
CA SER A 278 -22.74 1.93 6.90
C SER A 278 -23.82 1.16 6.13
N PRO A 279 -24.98 0.85 6.76
CA PRO A 279 -26.05 0.05 6.16
C PRO A 279 -26.58 0.57 4.81
N GLU A 280 -26.47 1.86 4.55
CA GLU A 280 -26.85 2.53 3.31
C GLU A 280 -26.05 2.09 2.08
N LEU A 281 -24.91 1.42 2.26
CA LEU A 281 -24.10 0.84 1.18
C LEU A 281 -24.68 -0.47 0.64
N LYS A 282 -25.69 -1.04 1.31
CA LYS A 282 -26.30 -2.31 0.89
C LYS A 282 -26.85 -2.21 -0.53
N GLY A 283 -26.32 -3.07 -1.41
CA GLY A 283 -26.70 -3.13 -2.82
C GLY A 283 -26.05 -2.07 -3.72
N LYS A 284 -25.20 -1.19 -3.18
CA LYS A 284 -24.52 -0.13 -3.93
C LYS A 284 -23.05 -0.45 -4.24
N ILE A 285 -22.44 -1.33 -3.45
CA ILE A 285 -21.04 -1.70 -3.57
C ILE A 285 -20.82 -3.15 -4.01
N ASP A 286 -19.75 -3.37 -4.76
CA ASP A 286 -19.22 -4.69 -5.06
C ASP A 286 -18.42 -5.28 -3.88
N ARG A 287 -17.80 -6.45 -4.08
CA ARG A 287 -17.00 -7.15 -3.06
C ARG A 287 -15.74 -6.39 -2.60
N PHE A 288 -15.26 -5.44 -3.41
CA PHE A 288 -14.07 -4.62 -3.16
C PHE A 288 -14.44 -3.25 -2.55
N GLY A 289 -15.74 -2.92 -2.47
CA GLY A 289 -16.20 -1.61 -2.01
C GLY A 289 -16.30 -0.58 -3.14
N ASN A 290 -16.27 -0.99 -4.40
CA ASN A 290 -16.43 -0.07 -5.52
C ASN A 290 -17.92 0.21 -5.79
N THR A 291 -18.21 1.45 -6.19
CA THR A 291 -19.48 1.87 -6.80
C THR A 291 -19.28 2.13 -8.30
N ASP A 292 -20.37 2.40 -9.03
CA ASP A 292 -20.33 2.92 -10.41
C ASP A 292 -19.41 2.12 -11.35
N HIS A 293 -19.50 0.79 -11.26
CA HIS A 293 -18.68 -0.15 -12.05
C HIS A 293 -17.16 0.02 -11.88
N GLY A 294 -16.70 0.41 -10.70
CA GLY A 294 -15.28 0.59 -10.41
C GLY A 294 -14.79 2.03 -10.51
N ALA A 295 -15.68 3.00 -10.77
CA ALA A 295 -15.28 4.40 -10.92
C ALA A 295 -15.00 5.11 -9.59
N SER A 296 -15.67 4.69 -8.52
CA SER A 296 -15.48 5.24 -7.17
C SER A 296 -15.36 4.12 -6.15
N ARG A 297 -14.78 4.42 -4.99
CA ARG A 297 -14.49 3.45 -3.93
C ARG A 297 -14.87 4.01 -2.56
N VAL A 298 -15.40 3.15 -1.70
CA VAL A 298 -15.58 3.50 -0.27
C VAL A 298 -14.22 3.58 0.41
N LEU A 299 -13.94 4.72 1.02
CA LEU A 299 -12.66 5.01 1.69
C LEU A 299 -12.67 4.49 3.13
N ILE A 300 -11.49 4.11 3.62
CA ILE A 300 -11.26 3.70 5.01
C ILE A 300 -10.29 4.69 5.65
N THR A 301 -10.80 5.67 6.38
CA THR A 301 -10.02 6.75 7.02
C THR A 301 -10.18 6.78 8.56
N PRO A 302 -9.78 5.73 9.31
CA PRO A 302 -9.89 5.70 10.77
C PRO A 302 -8.78 6.51 11.45
N TYR A 303 -8.36 7.62 10.85
CA TYR A 303 -7.25 8.46 11.27
C TYR A 303 -7.50 9.90 10.85
N ILE A 304 -6.77 10.84 11.45
CA ILE A 304 -6.86 12.27 11.09
C ILE A 304 -5.75 12.69 10.13
N HIS A 305 -6.00 13.74 9.37
CA HIS A 305 -4.94 14.49 8.69
C HIS A 305 -4.40 15.57 9.65
N TYR A 306 -3.23 15.33 10.25
CA TYR A 306 -2.66 16.23 11.25
C TYR A 306 -1.65 17.19 10.63
N THR A 307 -1.59 18.43 11.12
CA THR A 307 -0.59 19.42 10.68
C THR A 307 0.49 19.59 11.73
N TYR A 308 0.12 19.52 13.01
CA TYR A 308 1.04 19.64 14.13
C TYR A 308 0.95 18.42 15.03
N GLU A 309 2.04 18.05 15.72
CA GLU A 309 2.04 16.93 16.68
C GLU A 309 0.98 17.10 17.78
N GLN A 310 0.61 18.35 18.11
CA GLN A 310 -0.43 18.65 19.10
C GLN A 310 -1.82 18.18 18.66
N ASP A 311 -2.10 18.12 17.35
CA ASP A 311 -3.40 17.66 16.84
C ASP A 311 -3.66 16.19 17.22
N LEU A 312 -2.60 15.41 17.43
CA LEU A 312 -2.67 14.01 17.85
C LEU A 312 -3.02 13.83 19.34
N SER A 313 -3.04 14.92 20.13
CA SER A 313 -3.39 14.86 21.56
C SER A 313 -4.80 14.33 21.81
N ILE A 314 -5.72 14.52 20.86
CA ILE A 314 -7.12 14.06 20.93
C ILE A 314 -7.25 12.56 21.22
N PHE A 315 -6.31 11.74 20.73
CA PHE A 315 -6.32 10.30 20.96
C PHE A 315 -6.00 10.01 22.42
N SER A 316 -4.97 10.65 22.95
CA SER A 316 -4.55 10.53 24.35
C SER A 316 -5.64 10.98 25.32
N GLU A 317 -6.27 12.12 25.03
CA GLU A 317 -7.39 12.64 25.82
C GLU A 317 -8.58 11.67 25.82
N CYS A 318 -8.92 11.14 24.65
CA CYS A 318 -10.00 10.18 24.50
C CYS A 318 -9.69 8.86 25.24
N THR A 319 -8.51 8.29 25.04
CA THR A 319 -8.12 7.02 25.68
C THR A 319 -8.03 7.15 27.19
N ASN A 320 -7.57 8.28 27.70
CA ASN A 320 -7.54 8.56 29.15
C ASN A 320 -8.95 8.68 29.72
N LYS A 321 -9.86 9.35 29.00
CA LYS A 321 -11.27 9.46 29.40
C LYS A 321 -12.01 8.13 29.36
N ALA A 322 -11.67 7.25 28.41
CA ALA A 322 -12.25 5.92 28.32
C ALA A 322 -11.88 5.03 29.53
N GLY A 323 -10.70 5.24 30.11
CA GLY A 323 -10.20 4.44 31.24
C GLY A 323 -10.20 2.95 30.90
N ASP A 324 -10.79 2.14 31.79
CA ASP A 324 -10.86 0.68 31.65
C ASP A 324 -12.02 0.22 30.74
N ASN A 325 -12.85 1.14 30.21
CA ASN A 325 -13.89 0.77 29.25
C ASN A 325 -13.26 0.50 27.88
N ILE A 326 -13.02 -0.77 27.61
CA ILE A 326 -12.39 -1.27 26.38
C ILE A 326 -13.13 -0.80 25.11
N ASP A 327 -14.45 -0.83 25.08
CA ASP A 327 -15.21 -0.43 23.87
C ASP A 327 -15.09 1.08 23.63
N ALA A 328 -15.17 1.87 24.71
CA ALA A 328 -14.95 3.31 24.64
C ALA A 328 -13.51 3.64 24.21
N TYR A 329 -12.53 2.87 24.67
CA TYR A 329 -11.12 3.03 24.30
C TYR A 329 -10.91 2.82 22.80
N TYR A 330 -11.42 1.73 22.23
CA TYR A 330 -11.23 1.47 20.80
C TYR A 330 -12.03 2.41 19.90
N THR A 331 -13.14 2.97 20.39
CA THR A 331 -13.87 4.03 19.67
C THR A 331 -13.04 5.31 19.50
N CYS A 332 -11.98 5.50 20.29
CA CYS A 332 -11.09 6.65 20.14
C CYS A 332 -10.26 6.63 18.85
N PHE A 333 -10.06 5.48 18.22
CA PHE A 333 -9.24 5.32 17.01
C PHE A 333 -10.07 5.36 15.72
N ASP A 334 -11.25 5.99 15.78
CA ASP A 334 -12.00 6.38 14.59
C ASP A 334 -12.45 7.82 14.73
N LYS A 335 -11.56 8.72 14.31
CA LYS A 335 -11.83 10.16 14.22
C LYS A 335 -11.84 10.51 12.74
N GLN A 336 -12.92 10.17 12.05
CA GLN A 336 -13.21 10.83 10.79
C GLN A 336 -13.23 12.34 11.07
N GLY A 337 -12.34 13.08 10.42
CA GLY A 337 -12.30 14.53 10.51
C GLY A 337 -13.71 15.06 10.28
N SER A 338 -14.20 15.89 11.19
CA SER A 338 -15.39 16.70 10.95
C SER A 338 -15.06 17.69 9.83
N GLU A 339 -15.14 17.24 8.57
CA GLU A 339 -15.18 18.09 7.38
C GLU A 339 -16.62 18.53 7.05
N GLU A 340 -17.55 18.42 8.01
CA GLU A 340 -18.73 19.27 8.04
C GLU A 340 -18.39 20.55 8.79
N ASN A 341 -17.83 21.54 8.08
CA ASN A 341 -17.98 23.00 8.28
C ASN A 341 -16.79 23.74 7.67
N ASN A 342 -16.81 23.94 6.36
CA ASN A 342 -16.38 25.16 5.66
C ASN A 342 -16.72 24.99 4.17
N SER A 343 -18.01 25.19 3.88
CA SER A 343 -18.49 25.55 2.53
C SER A 343 -18.29 27.04 2.30
#